data_AF-A0AA44MT15-F1
#
_entry.id   AF-A0AA44MT15-F1
#
_cell.length_a   1.000
_cell.length_b   1.000
_cell.length_c   1.000
_cell.angle_alpha   90.00
_cell.angle_beta   90.00
_cell.angle_gamma   90.00
#
_symmetry.space_group_name_H-M   'P 1'
#
loop_
_entity.id
_entity.type
_entity.pdbx_description
1 polymer ?
#
loop_
_entity_poly.entity_id
_entity_poly.type
_entity_poly.pdbx_seq_one_letter_code
_entity_poly.pdbx_strand_id
1 'polypeptide(L)'
;YTQPADPNDPPTIVAILSKLTGDIDPAKVLQFAPGELKNLPGFQGSGDGSAATLGGFSAWQLGGSYSKNGKLRTVAQKTVVIPSQGAVFVLPPLSLIH
;
A
#
# COMPACT_ATOMS: atom_id res chain seq x y z
N TYR A 1 -16.55 -10.80 13.88
CA TYR A 1 -15.17 -11.18 13.51
C TYR A 1 -15.29 -12.47 12.73
N THR A 2 -15.54 -12.37 11.42
CA THR A 2 -15.90 -13.52 10.57
C THR A 2 -14.62 -14.19 10.07
N GLN A 3 -14.54 -15.52 10.24
CA GLN A 3 -13.45 -16.37 9.78
C GLN A 3 -13.18 -16.18 8.28
N PRO A 4 -11.94 -16.47 7.80
CA PRO A 4 -11.63 -16.46 6.38
C PRO A 4 -12.56 -17.40 5.61
N ALA A 5 -13.07 -16.97 4.46
CA ALA A 5 -13.87 -17.80 3.56
C ALA A 5 -13.06 -18.98 2.97
N ASP A 6 -11.72 -18.84 2.92
CA ASP A 6 -10.79 -19.89 2.55
C ASP A 6 -9.62 -19.90 3.57
N PRO A 7 -9.47 -20.96 4.39
CA PRO A 7 -8.40 -21.04 5.38
C PRO A 7 -7.00 -21.18 4.76
N ASN A 8 -6.88 -21.53 3.48
CA ASN A 8 -5.60 -21.55 2.76
C ASN A 8 -5.25 -20.17 2.18
N ASP A 9 -6.13 -19.19 2.33
CA ASP A 9 -6.00 -17.86 1.76
C ASP A 9 -6.56 -16.78 2.71
N PRO A 10 -6.07 -16.73 3.96
CA PRO A 10 -6.60 -15.83 4.95
C PRO A 10 -6.28 -14.37 4.60
N PRO A 11 -7.16 -13.40 4.93
CA PRO A 11 -6.82 -11.98 4.82
C PRO A 11 -5.53 -11.66 5.60
N THR A 12 -4.49 -11.19 4.89
CA THR A 12 -3.18 -10.90 5.49
C THR A 12 -2.89 -9.41 5.52
N ILE A 13 -2.55 -8.91 6.70
CA ILE A 13 -2.03 -7.56 6.87
C ILE A 13 -0.51 -7.64 6.97
N VAL A 14 0.20 -7.07 6.00
CA VAL A 14 1.66 -6.96 6.03
C VAL A 14 2.02 -5.49 6.19
N ALA A 15 2.82 -5.19 7.19
CA ALA A 15 3.43 -3.88 7.36
C ALA A 15 4.94 -4.06 7.22
N ILE A 16 5.51 -3.42 6.21
CA ILE A 16 6.97 -3.33 6.06
C ILE A 16 7.35 -1.90 6.43
N LEU A 17 8.44 -1.73 7.16
CA LEU A 17 8.95 -0.42 7.50
C LEU A 17 10.34 -0.28 6.88
N SER A 18 10.42 0.41 5.75
CA SER A 18 11.69 0.62 5.04
C SER A 18 12.28 1.98 5.41
N LYS A 19 13.48 2.01 5.98
CA LYS A 19 14.22 3.25 6.27
C LYS A 19 15.01 3.65 5.02
N LEU A 20 14.54 4.65 4.29
CA LEU A 20 15.27 5.23 3.16
C LEU A 20 16.16 6.36 3.65
N THR A 21 17.49 6.21 3.56
CA THR A 21 18.47 7.25 3.93
C THR A 21 19.13 7.84 2.69
N GLY A 22 19.47 9.13 2.72
CA GLY A 22 20.12 9.85 1.62
C GLY A 22 19.32 11.08 1.18
N ASP A 23 19.57 11.58 -0.04
CA ASP A 23 18.82 12.69 -0.65
C ASP A 23 17.48 12.20 -1.21
N ILE A 24 16.61 11.75 -0.30
CA ILE A 24 15.29 11.23 -0.62
C ILE A 24 14.27 12.36 -0.44
N ASP A 25 13.60 12.71 -1.53
CA ASP A 25 12.47 13.63 -1.49
C ASP A 25 11.20 12.88 -1.02
N PRO A 26 10.68 13.18 0.19
CA PRO A 26 9.49 12.53 0.72
C PRO A 26 8.25 12.73 -0.16
N ALA A 27 8.16 13.83 -0.90
CA ALA A 27 7.04 14.07 -1.81
C ALA A 27 7.10 13.15 -3.03
N LYS A 28 8.31 12.88 -3.56
CA LYS A 28 8.48 11.91 -4.66
C LYS A 28 8.12 10.49 -4.25
N VAL A 29 8.41 10.10 -3.01
CA VAL A 29 8.02 8.78 -2.48
C VAL A 29 6.50 8.60 -2.55
N LEU A 30 5.73 9.60 -2.11
CA LEU A 30 4.27 9.57 -2.22
C LEU A 30 3.77 9.61 -3.67
N GLN A 31 4.45 10.35 -4.55
CA GLN A 31 4.13 10.42 -5.98
C GLN A 31 4.31 9.08 -6.70
N PHE A 32 5.34 8.31 -6.36
CA PHE A 32 5.62 7.00 -6.98
C PHE A 32 4.90 5.82 -6.31
N ALA A 33 4.39 6.00 -5.09
CA ALA A 33 3.64 4.97 -4.35
C ALA A 33 2.52 4.27 -5.16
N PRO A 34 1.63 4.97 -5.90
CA PRO A 34 0.57 4.30 -6.65
C PRO A 34 1.08 3.44 -7.83
N GLY A 35 2.31 3.65 -8.28
CA GLY A 35 2.90 2.88 -9.37
C GLY A 35 3.06 1.39 -9.06
N GLU A 36 3.29 1.03 -7.79
CA GLU A 36 3.48 -0.35 -7.36
C GLU A 36 2.21 -1.20 -7.58
N LEU A 37 1.05 -0.70 -7.16
CA LEU A 37 -0.23 -1.40 -7.40
C LEU A 37 -0.64 -1.36 -8.87
N LYS A 38 -0.39 -0.25 -9.58
CA LYS A 38 -0.70 -0.14 -11.01
C LYS A 38 0.06 -1.13 -11.88
N ASN A 39 1.25 -1.54 -11.45
CA ASN A 39 2.04 -2.56 -12.14
C ASN A 39 1.52 -3.99 -11.91
N LEU A 40 0.52 -4.20 -11.04
CA LEU A 40 -0.06 -5.52 -10.84
C LEU A 40 -0.90 -5.95 -12.06
N PRO A 41 -0.80 -7.22 -12.48
CA PRO A 41 -1.57 -7.74 -13.60
C PRO A 41 -3.07 -7.68 -13.33
N GLY A 42 -3.79 -7.01 -14.22
CA GLY A 42 -5.24 -6.84 -14.11
C GLY A 42 -5.66 -5.94 -12.94
N PHE A 43 -4.80 -5.00 -12.51
CA PHE A 43 -5.18 -4.01 -11.52
C PHE A 43 -6.36 -3.15 -12.00
N GLN A 44 -7.37 -3.03 -11.15
CA GLN A 44 -8.60 -2.27 -11.32
C GLN A 44 -8.77 -1.42 -10.07
N GLY A 45 -8.26 -0.19 -10.10
CA GLY A 45 -8.37 0.77 -9.02
C GLY A 45 -9.04 2.04 -9.49
N SER A 46 -9.66 2.76 -8.54
CA SER A 46 -10.21 4.09 -8.81
C SER A 46 -9.09 5.12 -8.81
N GLY A 47 -8.55 5.43 -9.99
CA GLY A 47 -7.56 6.50 -10.19
C GLY A 47 -6.20 6.23 -9.56
N ASP A 48 -5.54 7.30 -9.11
CA ASP A 48 -4.19 7.26 -8.50
C ASP A 48 -4.22 7.14 -6.98
N GLY A 49 -5.41 6.97 -6.39
CA GLY A 49 -5.60 6.97 -4.95
C GLY A 49 -5.92 8.36 -4.41
N SER A 50 -5.73 8.55 -3.11
CA SER A 50 -6.02 9.79 -2.42
C SER A 50 -4.98 10.13 -1.36
N ALA A 51 -4.78 11.42 -1.15
CA ALA A 51 -4.00 11.93 -0.03
C ALA A 51 -4.69 11.53 1.29
N ALA A 52 -3.89 11.10 2.25
CA ALA A 52 -4.31 10.68 3.57
C ALA A 52 -3.31 11.18 4.62
N THR A 53 -3.62 10.95 5.89
CA THR A 53 -2.68 11.16 6.98
C THR A 53 -2.68 9.95 7.91
N LEU A 54 -1.52 9.64 8.50
CA LEU A 54 -1.39 8.62 9.53
C LEU A 54 -0.52 9.14 10.66
N GLY A 55 -1.06 9.21 11.88
CA GLY A 55 -0.31 9.68 13.05
C GLY A 55 0.23 11.11 12.92
N GLY A 56 -0.44 11.97 12.14
CA GLY A 56 0.00 13.35 11.86
C GLY A 56 0.98 13.49 10.68
N PHE A 57 1.40 12.39 10.08
CA PHE A 57 2.29 12.39 8.92
C PHE A 57 1.50 12.28 7.60
N SER A 58 2.07 12.84 6.53
CA SER A 58 1.53 12.74 5.18
C SER A 58 1.54 11.29 4.70
N ALA A 59 0.41 10.87 4.16
CA ALA A 59 0.23 9.54 3.62
C ALA A 59 -0.47 9.60 2.26
N TRP A 60 -0.35 8.51 1.50
CA TRP A 60 -1.06 8.27 0.26
C TRP A 60 -1.71 6.91 0.34
N GLN A 61 -3.00 6.83 0.03
CA GLN A 61 -3.74 5.58 0.03
C GLN A 61 -4.28 5.29 -1.35
N LEU A 62 -4.02 4.09 -1.87
CA LEU A 62 -4.59 3.58 -3.12
C LEU A 62 -5.27 2.24 -2.84
N GLY A 63 -6.52 2.11 -3.25
CA GLY A 63 -7.27 0.85 -3.18
C GLY A 63 -7.69 0.39 -4.57
N GLY A 64 -7.74 -0.91 -4.77
CA GLY A 64 -8.24 -1.50 -6.00
C GLY A 64 -8.41 -3.01 -5.87
N SER A 65 -8.61 -3.65 -7.01
CA SER A 65 -8.59 -5.10 -7.14
C SER A 65 -7.54 -5.52 -8.15
N TYR A 66 -7.00 -6.73 -8.07
CA TYR A 66 -6.07 -7.28 -9.06
C TYR A 66 -6.31 -8.78 -9.23
N SER A 67 -5.86 -9.36 -10.34
CA SER A 67 -5.99 -10.80 -10.58
C SER A 67 -4.74 -11.52 -10.11
N LYS A 68 -4.89 -12.47 -9.19
CA LYS A 68 -3.81 -13.37 -8.73
C LYS A 68 -4.26 -14.81 -8.89
N ASN A 69 -3.55 -15.58 -9.71
CA ASN A 69 -3.88 -16.98 -10.01
C ASN A 69 -5.33 -17.16 -10.49
N GLY A 70 -5.85 -16.23 -11.30
CA GLY A 70 -7.21 -16.27 -11.82
C GLY A 70 -8.32 -15.89 -10.83
N LYS A 71 -7.98 -15.56 -9.58
CA LYS A 71 -8.91 -15.06 -8.57
C LYS A 71 -8.78 -13.53 -8.46
N LEU A 72 -9.90 -12.82 -8.51
CA LEU A 72 -9.93 -11.38 -8.23
C LEU A 72 -9.66 -11.16 -6.74
N ARG A 73 -8.74 -10.26 -6.43
CA ARG A 73 -8.30 -9.94 -5.06
C ARG A 73 -8.43 -8.46 -4.81
N THR A 74 -8.88 -8.09 -3.63
CA THR A 74 -8.82 -6.70 -3.18
C THR A 74 -7.42 -6.39 -2.64
N VAL A 75 -6.89 -5.21 -2.97
CA VAL A 75 -5.60 -4.71 -2.47
C VAL A 75 -5.72 -3.26 -2.06
N ALA A 76 -5.10 -2.89 -0.95
CA ALA A 76 -5.01 -1.51 -0.51
C ALA A 76 -3.58 -1.17 -0.06
N GLN A 77 -2.98 -0.17 -0.68
CA GLN A 77 -1.69 0.38 -0.30
C GLN A 77 -1.88 1.67 0.46
N LYS A 78 -1.23 1.79 1.61
CA LYS A 78 -1.13 3.05 2.35
C LYS A 78 0.33 3.33 2.63
N THR A 79 0.91 4.22 1.84
CA THR A 79 2.27 4.69 2.02
C THR A 79 2.27 5.92 2.90
N VAL A 80 3.00 5.88 4.00
CA VAL A 80 3.13 7.00 4.94
C VAL A 80 4.57 7.43 4.93
N VAL A 81 4.84 8.73 4.83
CA VAL A 81 6.19 9.26 4.91
C VAL A 81 6.39 9.93 6.26
N ILE A 82 7.28 9.36 7.06
CA ILE A 82 7.64 9.88 8.38
C ILE A 82 9.04 10.49 8.27
N PRO A 83 9.19 11.81 8.14
CA PRO A 83 10.49 12.45 8.18
C PRO A 83 11.03 12.39 9.62
N SER A 84 11.99 11.51 9.85
CA SER A 84 12.68 11.40 11.15
C SER A 84 14.14 11.05 10.93
N GLN A 85 15.05 11.81 11.57
CA GLN A 85 16.51 11.60 11.51
C GLN A 85 17.06 11.37 10.09
N GLY A 86 16.59 12.13 9.10
CA GLY A 86 17.05 12.02 7.71
C GLY A 86 16.66 10.73 6.99
N ALA A 87 15.60 10.05 7.46
CA ALA A 87 15.05 8.89 6.79
C ALA A 87 13.57 9.03 6.43
N VAL A 88 13.19 8.46 5.28
CA VAL A 88 11.80 8.26 4.89
C VAL A 88 11.42 6.82 5.19
N PHE A 89 10.45 6.66 6.06
CA PHE A 89 9.81 5.37 6.31
C PHE A 89 8.74 5.13 5.25
N VAL A 90 8.64 3.92 4.71
CA VAL A 90 7.58 3.51 3.77
C VAL A 90 6.86 2.31 4.34
N LEU A 91 5.53 2.39 4.37
CA LEU A 91 4.64 1.27 4.70
C LEU A 91 3.97 0.76 3.40
N PRO A 92 4.27 -0.45 2.92
CA PRO A 92 3.61 -1.06 1.76
C PRO A 92 2.39 -1.92 2.23
N PRO A 93 1.63 -2.54 1.30
CA PRO A 93 0.17 -2.65 1.39
C PRO A 93 -0.44 -3.63 2.41
N LEU A 94 -1.66 -3.25 2.82
CA LEU A 94 -2.70 -4.05 3.46
C LEU A 94 -3.39 -4.94 2.39
N SER A 95 -3.14 -6.24 2.38
CA SER A 95 -3.87 -7.18 1.51
C SER A 95 -5.14 -7.66 2.20
N LEU A 96 -6.26 -6.95 2.00
CA LEU A 96 -7.56 -7.46 2.44
C LEU A 96 -8.06 -8.51 1.44
N ILE A 97 -7.71 -9.77 1.69
CA ILE A 97 -8.17 -10.91 0.88
C ILE A 97 -9.63 -11.22 1.25
N HIS A 98 -10.55 -11.06 0.31
CA HIS A 98 -11.89 -11.67 0.32
C HIS A 98 -12.03 -12.51 -0.95
#